data_AF-A0A4R0MUZ9-F1
#
_entry.id   AF-A0A4R0MUZ9-F1
#
_cell.length_a   1.000
_cell.length_b   1.000
_cell.length_c   1.000
_cell.angle_alpha   90.00
_cell.angle_beta   90.00
_cell.angle_gamma   90.00
#
_symmetry.space_group_name_H-M   'P 1'
#
loop_
_entity.id
_entity.type
_entity.pdbx_description
1 polymer ?
#
loop_
_entity_poly.entity_id
_entity_poly.type
_entity_poly.pdbx_seq_one_letter_code
_entity_poly.pdbx_strand_id
1 'polypeptide(L)'
;MFKNIISVLVLLLHLSAATFAQDSPQLDKTALQAWQGSIKDLTTRENEIYSALKNADEAQEEKLELELKALADKKLQRKAAYVTANPNSSFSVSLVSDELLFMGNYEDGSLLFSKLDGAIKQSPAGKKIEERLSILKRSAIGEHMLDFKQNDMEGKPMKFSDFKGKYVLVDFWASWCKPCRAENPNVLKAYEQYKDKGFTVLGISLDDKAESWKKAVMDDKMPWTQVSDLKGFKNEVSTYFGIQAIPSTLLINPEGIIIAKDLRGKALHRKLATLFETAESDKTLNDSISKMKRPERLKWISDYITTHPESASGAYFLSEFLKFDYQTTLEQKEELLNKFSAAAKQSEYYIPMAAALRRKKQLQPGNMAPDFTLRQANGKPLSLSSTRGKYVLIDFWASWCVPCRKAIPHLKEVYAKYKSKGFEIISLSGDQMDGSWKKALDIEKMPWLQLVDDFPGKFSPSRVGSMYEVNFLPFYVLLDKTGKILVYSGNEKEVEDKLESLLN
;
A
#
# COMPACT_ATOMS: atom_id res chain seq x y z
N MET A 1 7.84 20.35 26.43
CA MET A 1 8.62 20.28 25.17
C MET A 1 7.99 21.04 24.00
N PHE A 2 6.66 21.23 23.94
CA PHE A 2 5.98 22.02 22.90
C PHE A 2 6.35 23.52 22.82
N LYS A 3 7.06 24.09 23.81
CA LYS A 3 7.41 25.52 23.85
C LYS A 3 8.36 25.96 22.73
N ASN A 4 9.22 25.07 22.21
CA ASN A 4 10.23 25.44 21.20
C ASN A 4 9.84 25.07 19.75
N ILE A 5 8.78 24.28 19.55
CA ILE A 5 8.29 23.90 18.21
C ILE A 5 7.41 25.02 17.63
N ILE A 6 6.68 25.75 18.48
CA ILE A 6 5.79 26.84 18.08
C ILE A 6 6.56 28.01 17.46
N SER A 7 7.78 28.29 17.94
CA SER A 7 8.63 29.34 17.36
C SER A 7 9.24 28.93 16.01
N VAL A 8 9.27 27.64 15.65
CA VAL A 8 9.84 27.18 14.38
C VAL A 8 8.75 27.09 13.31
N LEU A 9 7.54 26.59 13.64
CA LEU A 9 6.42 26.53 12.68
C LEU A 9 5.89 27.91 12.28
N VAL A 10 5.81 28.88 13.22
CA VAL A 10 5.32 30.24 12.92
C VAL A 10 6.36 31.07 12.16
N LEU A 11 7.66 30.80 12.34
CA LEU A 11 8.73 31.45 11.57
C LEU A 11 8.88 30.85 10.16
N LEU A 12 8.56 29.56 9.97
CA LEU A 12 8.68 28.85 8.69
C LEU A 12 7.61 29.23 7.67
N LEU A 13 6.44 29.75 8.09
CA LEU A 13 5.47 30.36 7.17
C LEU A 13 6.01 31.62 6.47
N HIS A 14 7.11 32.22 6.97
CA HIS A 14 7.80 33.35 6.35
C HIS A 14 9.13 32.98 5.68
N LEU A 15 9.64 31.76 5.86
CA LEU A 15 10.95 31.32 5.36
C LEU A 15 10.88 30.28 4.23
N SER A 16 9.68 29.81 3.88
CA SER A 16 9.41 28.88 2.77
C SER A 16 9.74 29.43 1.37
N ALA A 17 10.17 30.69 1.27
CA ALA A 17 10.57 31.30 0.00
C ALA A 17 12.02 31.02 -0.41
N ALA A 18 12.92 30.56 0.48
CA ALA A 18 14.36 30.73 0.26
C ALA A 18 15.11 29.59 -0.45
N THR A 19 14.61 28.35 -0.49
CA THR A 19 15.33 27.21 -1.10
C THR A 19 14.74 26.68 -2.41
N PHE A 20 13.58 27.19 -2.83
CA PHE A 20 13.04 27.03 -4.19
C PHE A 20 13.17 28.32 -5.04
N ALA A 21 13.90 29.32 -4.52
CA ALA A 21 13.80 30.72 -4.90
C ALA A 21 14.34 31.11 -6.29
N GLN A 22 15.15 30.26 -6.95
CA GLN A 22 15.82 30.69 -8.18
C GLN A 22 14.95 30.52 -9.45
N ASP A 23 13.91 29.68 -9.44
CA ASP A 23 13.01 29.48 -10.60
C ASP A 23 11.51 29.43 -10.23
N SER A 24 11.12 29.76 -9.00
CA SER A 24 9.69 29.70 -8.63
C SER A 24 8.91 30.80 -9.36
N PRO A 25 7.79 30.48 -10.05
CA PRO A 25 6.92 31.50 -10.62
C PRO A 25 6.51 32.48 -9.52
N GLN A 26 6.50 33.77 -9.86
CA GLN A 26 6.16 34.84 -8.93
C GLN A 26 4.84 34.49 -8.21
N LEU A 27 4.90 34.34 -6.89
CA LEU A 27 3.78 33.83 -6.09
C LEU A 27 2.58 34.76 -6.30
N ASP A 28 1.46 34.22 -6.79
CA ASP A 28 0.23 34.98 -6.97
C ASP A 28 -0.32 35.37 -5.60
N LYS A 29 -0.06 36.63 -5.21
CA LYS A 29 -0.41 37.17 -3.88
C LYS A 29 -1.93 37.25 -3.69
N THR A 30 -2.68 37.47 -4.76
CA THR A 30 -4.15 37.54 -4.71
C THR A 30 -4.73 36.15 -4.49
N ALA A 31 -4.24 35.15 -5.23
CA ALA A 31 -4.60 33.76 -5.02
C ALA A 31 -4.21 33.27 -3.61
N LEU A 32 -3.03 33.64 -3.11
CA LEU A 32 -2.59 33.34 -1.74
C LEU A 32 -3.55 33.92 -0.70
N GLN A 33 -3.91 35.20 -0.82
CA GLN A 33 -4.82 35.85 0.14
C GLN A 33 -6.21 35.20 0.12
N ALA A 34 -6.75 34.90 -1.07
CA ALA A 34 -8.02 34.20 -1.20
C ALA A 34 -7.96 32.80 -0.57
N TRP A 35 -6.88 32.05 -0.82
CA TRP A 35 -6.65 30.74 -0.22
C TRP A 35 -6.55 30.81 1.30
N GLN A 36 -5.74 31.73 1.85
CA GLN A 36 -5.61 31.94 3.29
C GLN A 36 -6.96 32.29 3.94
N GLY A 37 -7.75 33.14 3.29
CA GLY A 37 -9.12 33.41 3.71
C GLY A 37 -9.99 32.15 3.72
N SER A 38 -9.88 31.32 2.68
CA SER A 38 -10.65 30.08 2.53
C SER A 38 -10.31 29.00 3.56
N ILE A 39 -9.14 29.03 4.22
CA ILE A 39 -8.73 28.05 5.24
C ILE A 39 -8.60 28.65 6.65
N LYS A 40 -9.04 29.90 6.84
CA LYS A 40 -8.84 30.64 8.08
C LYS A 40 -9.53 29.99 9.29
N ASP A 41 -10.72 29.43 9.10
CA ASP A 41 -11.46 28.67 10.11
C ASP A 41 -10.67 27.43 10.56
N LEU A 42 -10.15 26.64 9.61
CA LEU A 42 -9.37 25.43 9.91
C LEU A 42 -8.05 25.77 10.59
N THR A 43 -7.39 26.84 10.14
CA THR A 43 -6.11 27.30 10.70
C THR A 43 -6.27 27.88 12.10
N THR A 44 -7.35 28.64 12.33
CA THR A 44 -7.69 29.13 13.69
C THR A 44 -7.90 27.95 14.62
N ARG A 45 -8.70 26.96 14.22
CA ARG A 45 -8.98 25.79 15.06
C ARG A 45 -7.73 24.94 15.34
N GLU A 46 -6.90 24.74 14.33
CA GLU A 46 -5.63 24.05 14.47
C GLU A 46 -4.70 24.74 15.49
N ASN A 47 -4.61 26.08 15.45
CA ASN A 47 -3.81 26.84 16.42
C ASN A 47 -4.36 26.73 17.85
N GLU A 48 -5.68 26.71 18.02
CA GLU A 48 -6.31 26.45 19.33
C GLU A 48 -5.94 25.06 19.85
N ILE A 49 -5.99 24.03 18.99
CA ILE A 49 -5.62 22.67 19.36
C ILE A 49 -4.14 22.59 19.76
N TYR A 50 -3.23 23.19 19.00
CA TYR A 50 -1.81 23.24 19.38
C TYR A 50 -1.57 23.96 20.70
N SER A 51 -2.40 24.95 21.04
CA SER A 51 -2.35 25.59 22.36
C SER A 51 -2.83 24.64 23.46
N ALA A 52 -3.94 23.93 23.23
CA ALA A 52 -4.52 22.98 24.17
C ALA A 52 -3.61 21.77 24.45
N LEU A 53 -2.94 21.24 23.42
CA LEU A 53 -2.01 20.11 23.51
C LEU A 53 -0.86 20.35 24.51
N LYS A 54 -0.53 21.60 24.85
CA LYS A 54 0.54 21.91 25.81
C LYS A 54 0.29 21.35 27.22
N ASN A 55 -0.97 21.24 27.62
CA ASN A 55 -1.39 20.86 28.97
C ASN A 55 -2.40 19.70 28.95
N ALA A 56 -2.57 19.02 27.80
CA ALA A 56 -3.54 17.95 27.65
C ALA A 56 -3.12 16.70 28.44
N ASP A 57 -4.08 16.06 29.10
CA ASP A 57 -3.91 14.68 29.57
C ASP A 57 -3.96 13.68 28.40
N GLU A 58 -3.81 12.39 28.69
CA GLU A 58 -3.73 11.35 27.65
C GLU A 58 -4.99 11.22 26.80
N ALA A 59 -6.18 11.27 27.42
CA ALA A 59 -7.44 11.16 26.69
C ALA A 59 -7.73 12.43 25.88
N GLN A 60 -7.37 13.59 26.42
CA GLN A 60 -7.49 14.88 25.72
C GLN A 60 -6.53 14.95 24.52
N GLU A 61 -5.29 14.50 24.67
CA GLU A 61 -4.28 14.51 23.61
C GLU A 61 -4.72 13.65 22.42
N GLU A 62 -5.20 12.44 22.66
CA GLU A 62 -5.72 11.56 21.61
C GLU A 62 -6.88 12.21 20.82
N LYS A 63 -7.85 12.79 21.53
CA LYS A 63 -8.97 13.47 20.89
C LYS A 63 -8.51 14.66 20.04
N LEU A 64 -7.55 15.44 20.55
CA LEU A 64 -7.00 16.60 19.86
C LEU A 64 -6.17 16.20 18.62
N GLU A 65 -5.41 15.12 18.67
CA GLU A 65 -4.66 14.60 17.52
C GLU A 65 -5.59 14.05 16.43
N LEU A 66 -6.66 13.34 16.79
CA LEU A 66 -7.70 12.91 15.85
C LEU A 66 -8.38 14.12 15.19
N GLU A 67 -8.62 15.19 15.95
CA GLU A 67 -9.16 16.43 15.41
C GLU A 67 -8.17 17.12 14.46
N LEU A 68 -6.87 17.18 14.79
CA LEU A 68 -5.83 17.70 13.89
C LEU A 68 -5.79 16.92 12.58
N LYS A 69 -5.89 15.59 12.62
CA LYS A 69 -5.98 14.77 11.41
C LYS A 69 -7.21 15.12 10.57
N ALA A 70 -8.37 15.25 11.20
CA ALA A 70 -9.60 15.63 10.50
C ALA A 70 -9.51 17.06 9.90
N LEU A 71 -8.80 17.99 10.54
CA LEU A 71 -8.53 19.32 9.99
C LEU A 71 -7.57 19.25 8.80
N ALA A 72 -6.54 18.41 8.85
CA ALA A 72 -5.62 18.18 7.74
C ALA A 72 -6.38 17.63 6.52
N ASP A 73 -7.25 16.63 6.71
CA ASP A 73 -8.09 16.07 5.65
C ASP A 73 -8.99 17.15 5.01
N LYS A 74 -9.61 18.02 5.82
CA LYS A 74 -10.43 19.13 5.33
C LYS A 74 -9.60 20.16 4.55
N LYS A 75 -8.38 20.47 5.01
CA LYS A 75 -7.46 21.36 4.29
C LYS A 75 -7.07 20.75 2.94
N LEU A 76 -6.75 19.46 2.89
CA LEU A 76 -6.45 18.73 1.66
C LEU A 76 -7.64 18.75 0.68
N GLN A 77 -8.86 18.53 1.16
CA GLN A 77 -10.07 18.62 0.33
C GLN A 77 -10.22 20.02 -0.29
N ARG A 78 -9.98 21.09 0.49
CA ARG A 78 -9.99 22.46 -0.03
C ARG A 78 -8.86 22.70 -1.03
N LYS A 79 -7.65 22.17 -0.78
CA LYS A 79 -6.52 22.24 -1.74
C LYS A 79 -6.92 21.58 -3.05
N ALA A 80 -7.45 20.35 -2.99
CA ALA A 80 -7.88 19.59 -4.15
C ALA A 80 -8.99 20.28 -4.95
N ALA A 81 -9.96 20.90 -4.27
CA ALA A 81 -11.00 21.69 -4.91
C ALA A 81 -10.41 22.92 -5.64
N TYR A 82 -9.50 23.65 -4.99
CA TYR A 82 -8.83 24.79 -5.60
C TYR A 82 -8.03 24.39 -6.84
N VAL A 83 -7.20 23.33 -6.74
CA VAL A 83 -6.37 22.83 -7.84
C VAL A 83 -7.23 22.36 -9.01
N THR A 84 -8.35 21.69 -8.73
CA THR A 84 -9.31 21.24 -9.77
C THR A 84 -9.96 22.44 -10.49
N ALA A 85 -10.31 23.50 -9.75
CA ALA A 85 -10.89 24.71 -10.34
C ALA A 85 -9.87 25.57 -11.10
N ASN A 86 -8.58 25.47 -10.75
CA ASN A 86 -7.50 26.30 -11.30
C ASN A 86 -6.30 25.45 -11.78
N PRO A 87 -6.49 24.48 -12.68
CA PRO A 87 -5.45 23.48 -13.02
C PRO A 87 -4.24 24.09 -13.75
N ASN A 88 -4.40 25.30 -14.30
CA ASN A 88 -3.37 26.07 -15.01
C ASN A 88 -2.65 27.12 -14.14
N SER A 89 -2.99 27.24 -12.86
CA SER A 89 -2.48 28.31 -11.98
C SER A 89 -1.10 27.98 -11.39
N SER A 90 -0.18 28.96 -11.39
CA SER A 90 1.09 28.88 -10.66
C SER A 90 0.89 28.73 -9.14
N PHE A 91 -0.24 29.19 -8.62
CA PHE A 91 -0.61 28.98 -7.22
C PHE A 91 -1.02 27.54 -6.95
N SER A 92 -1.71 26.88 -7.89
CA SER A 92 -2.00 25.43 -7.80
C SER A 92 -0.71 24.60 -7.76
N VAL A 93 0.30 24.96 -8.54
CA VAL A 93 1.65 24.35 -8.48
C VAL A 93 2.27 24.54 -7.09
N SER A 94 2.11 25.73 -6.50
CA SER A 94 2.62 26.03 -5.15
C SER A 94 1.92 25.21 -4.07
N LEU A 95 0.59 25.03 -4.16
CA LEU A 95 -0.18 24.18 -3.25
C LEU A 95 0.22 22.70 -3.33
N VAL A 96 0.52 22.20 -4.53
CA VAL A 96 1.03 20.82 -4.71
C VAL A 96 2.43 20.70 -4.12
N SER A 97 3.30 21.68 -4.39
CA SER A 97 4.67 21.69 -3.87
C SER A 97 4.72 21.71 -2.35
N ASP A 98 3.84 22.48 -1.70
CA ASP A 98 3.68 22.57 -0.25
C ASP A 98 3.40 21.20 0.39
N GLU A 99 2.57 20.37 -0.26
CA GLU A 99 2.23 19.02 0.22
C GLU A 99 3.42 18.04 0.15
N LEU A 100 4.44 18.36 -0.64
CA LEU A 100 5.60 17.52 -0.92
C LEU A 100 6.87 17.97 -0.21
N LEU A 101 6.80 19.03 0.59
CA LEU A 101 7.90 19.49 1.43
C LEU A 101 8.21 18.46 2.53
N PHE A 102 9.48 18.34 2.91
CA PHE A 102 9.93 17.41 3.96
C PHE A 102 9.47 15.96 3.68
N MET A 103 8.97 15.22 4.67
CA MET A 103 8.40 13.87 4.46
C MET A 103 6.95 13.89 3.95
N GLY A 104 6.60 14.88 3.13
CA GLY A 104 5.27 15.08 2.55
C GLY A 104 4.58 13.80 2.08
N ASN A 105 3.26 13.82 2.11
CA ASN A 105 2.45 12.66 1.79
C ASN A 105 2.43 12.43 0.27
N TYR A 106 2.95 11.28 -0.17
CA TYR A 106 3.05 10.95 -1.59
C TYR A 106 1.66 10.84 -2.22
N GLU A 107 0.72 10.20 -1.53
CA GLU A 107 -0.64 9.97 -1.98
C GLU A 107 -1.38 11.30 -2.17
N ASP A 108 -1.28 12.20 -1.20
CA ASP A 108 -1.93 13.52 -1.22
C ASP A 108 -1.32 14.40 -2.32
N GLY A 109 0.01 14.48 -2.38
CA GLY A 109 0.68 15.25 -3.42
C GLY A 109 0.48 14.67 -4.82
N SER A 110 0.44 13.34 -4.98
CA SER A 110 0.13 12.68 -6.26
C SER A 110 -1.31 12.94 -6.68
N LEU A 111 -2.27 12.94 -5.73
CA LEU A 111 -3.66 13.30 -5.98
C LEU A 111 -3.75 14.74 -6.49
N LEU A 112 -3.09 15.69 -5.82
CA LEU A 112 -3.09 17.09 -6.22
C LEU A 112 -2.39 17.29 -7.57
N PHE A 113 -1.23 16.67 -7.79
CA PHE A 113 -0.50 16.73 -9.06
C PHE A 113 -1.32 16.18 -10.22
N SER A 114 -2.07 15.09 -10.01
CA SER A 114 -2.90 14.49 -11.05
C SER A 114 -3.97 15.46 -11.61
N LYS A 115 -4.37 16.45 -10.80
CA LYS A 115 -5.37 17.46 -11.13
C LYS A 115 -4.82 18.67 -11.88
N LEU A 116 -3.50 18.85 -11.93
CA LEU A 116 -2.88 19.91 -12.74
C LEU A 116 -3.06 19.63 -14.24
N ASP A 117 -3.11 20.71 -15.01
CA ASP A 117 -3.18 20.64 -16.46
C ASP A 117 -1.92 20.00 -17.07
N GLY A 118 -2.05 19.38 -18.24
CA GLY A 118 -0.95 18.74 -18.95
C GLY A 118 0.21 19.69 -19.25
N ALA A 119 -0.05 20.94 -19.65
CA ALA A 119 0.98 21.93 -19.93
C ALA A 119 1.74 22.33 -18.66
N ILE A 120 1.04 22.46 -17.53
CA ILE A 120 1.66 22.74 -16.23
C ILE A 120 2.52 21.57 -15.76
N LYS A 121 2.05 20.33 -15.91
CA LYS A 121 2.86 19.13 -15.57
C LYS A 121 4.17 19.08 -16.37
N GLN A 122 4.15 19.53 -17.63
CA GLN A 122 5.34 19.57 -18.50
C GLN A 122 6.24 20.80 -18.27
N SER A 123 5.79 21.78 -17.50
CA SER A 123 6.60 22.95 -17.15
C SER A 123 7.81 22.57 -16.26
N PRO A 124 8.85 23.40 -16.15
CA PRO A 124 9.97 23.15 -15.24
C PRO A 124 9.55 22.90 -13.78
N ALA A 125 8.55 23.63 -13.28
CA ALA A 125 8.02 23.43 -11.93
C ALA A 125 7.23 22.11 -11.81
N GLY A 126 6.45 21.74 -12.84
CA GLY A 126 5.75 20.46 -12.90
C GLY A 126 6.71 19.27 -12.88
N LYS A 127 7.81 19.35 -13.63
CA LYS A 127 8.88 18.33 -13.63
C LYS A 127 9.58 18.20 -12.28
N LYS A 128 9.89 19.32 -11.60
CA LYS A 128 10.44 19.30 -10.22
C LYS A 128 9.48 18.60 -9.24
N ILE A 129 8.18 18.81 -9.38
CA ILE A 129 7.16 18.09 -8.59
C ILE A 129 7.16 16.60 -8.90
N GLU A 130 7.18 16.22 -10.18
CA GLU A 130 7.21 14.81 -10.62
C GLU A 130 8.47 14.08 -10.11
N GLU A 131 9.63 14.74 -10.16
CA GLU A 131 10.89 14.24 -9.58
C GLU A 131 10.73 14.05 -8.06
N ARG A 132 10.14 15.03 -7.36
CA ARG A 132 9.91 14.93 -5.91
C ARG A 132 8.94 13.79 -5.56
N LEU A 133 7.87 13.62 -6.32
CA LEU A 133 6.92 12.51 -6.17
C LEU A 133 7.61 11.17 -6.37
N SER A 134 8.48 11.06 -7.38
CA SER A 134 9.23 9.82 -7.65
C SER A 134 10.18 9.44 -6.51
N ILE A 135 10.72 10.43 -5.79
CA ILE A 135 11.53 10.20 -4.58
C ILE A 135 10.63 9.80 -3.42
N LEU A 136 9.57 10.57 -3.13
CA LEU A 136 8.69 10.31 -1.99
C LEU A 136 7.94 8.98 -2.10
N LYS A 137 7.62 8.54 -3.33
CA LYS A 137 7.06 7.22 -3.60
C LYS A 137 7.88 6.10 -2.96
N ARG A 138 9.21 6.21 -2.96
CA ARG A 138 10.10 5.18 -2.36
C ARG A 138 9.88 5.02 -0.85
N SER A 139 9.35 6.05 -0.19
CA SER A 139 9.06 6.08 1.24
C SER A 139 7.55 5.99 1.55
N ALA A 140 6.72 5.71 0.55
CA ALA A 140 5.26 5.65 0.70
C ALA A 140 4.85 4.43 1.53
N ILE A 141 3.66 4.51 2.15
CA ILE A 141 3.12 3.37 2.91
C ILE A 141 2.78 2.25 1.92
N GLY A 142 3.19 1.02 2.25
CA GLY A 142 3.04 -0.16 1.39
C GLY A 142 4.26 -0.46 0.51
N GLU A 143 5.25 0.42 0.45
CA GLU A 143 6.48 0.21 -0.33
C GLU A 143 7.55 -0.53 0.48
N HIS A 144 8.47 -1.19 -0.23
CA HIS A 144 9.54 -1.96 0.38
C HIS A 144 10.72 -1.08 0.83
N MET A 145 11.26 -1.37 2.00
CA MET A 145 12.52 -0.79 2.47
C MET A 145 13.69 -1.26 1.59
N LEU A 146 14.55 -0.31 1.20
CA LEU A 146 15.80 -0.57 0.49
C LEU A 146 16.71 -1.46 1.34
N ASP A 147 17.27 -2.52 0.74
CA ASP A 147 18.33 -3.32 1.37
C ASP A 147 19.68 -2.61 1.26
N PHE A 148 19.86 -1.55 2.05
CA PHE A 148 21.09 -0.76 2.07
C PHE A 148 22.16 -1.39 2.96
N LYS A 149 23.41 -0.90 2.82
CA LYS A 149 24.55 -1.28 3.65
C LYS A 149 25.22 -0.02 4.22
N GLN A 150 25.34 0.09 5.54
CA GLN A 150 26.09 1.16 6.21
C GLN A 150 26.87 0.59 7.41
N ASN A 151 27.91 1.31 7.84
CA ASN A 151 28.74 0.85 8.94
C ASN A 151 28.11 1.21 10.29
N ASP A 152 28.24 0.31 11.26
CA ASP A 152 27.89 0.57 12.64
C ASP A 152 28.96 1.40 13.37
N MET A 153 28.80 1.58 14.69
CA MET A 153 29.72 2.37 15.51
C MET A 153 31.12 1.76 15.58
N GLU A 154 31.25 0.45 15.41
CA GLU A 154 32.50 -0.29 15.41
C GLU A 154 33.14 -0.34 14.01
N GLY A 155 32.46 0.21 13.00
CA GLY A 155 32.90 0.19 11.60
C GLY A 155 32.54 -1.11 10.88
N LYS A 156 31.76 -1.99 11.51
CA LYS A 156 31.30 -3.23 10.89
C LYS A 156 30.12 -2.91 9.96
N PRO A 157 30.13 -3.47 8.74
CA PRO A 157 29.03 -3.26 7.81
C PRO A 157 27.77 -4.01 8.26
N MET A 158 26.65 -3.30 8.27
CA MET A 158 25.32 -3.83 8.55
C MET A 158 24.41 -3.65 7.34
N LYS A 159 23.53 -4.62 7.08
CA LYS A 159 22.50 -4.53 6.03
C LYS A 159 21.12 -4.40 6.62
N PHE A 160 20.18 -3.76 5.91
CA PHE A 160 18.79 -3.74 6.37
C PHE A 160 18.17 -5.14 6.40
N SER A 161 18.55 -6.02 5.48
CA SER A 161 18.11 -7.42 5.44
C SER A 161 18.42 -8.21 6.73
N ASP A 162 19.40 -7.79 7.54
CA ASP A 162 19.71 -8.39 8.83
C ASP A 162 18.59 -8.20 9.88
N PHE A 163 17.63 -7.29 9.60
CA PHE A 163 16.51 -6.95 10.48
C PHE A 163 15.16 -7.54 10.01
N LYS A 164 15.12 -8.28 8.90
CA LYS A 164 13.89 -8.92 8.40
C LYS A 164 13.29 -9.87 9.45
N GLY A 165 11.96 -10.01 9.41
CA GLY A 165 11.22 -10.80 10.40
C GLY A 165 10.89 -10.03 11.68
N LYS A 166 11.26 -8.75 11.80
CA LYS A 166 10.94 -7.86 12.92
C LYS A 166 10.17 -6.64 12.45
N TYR A 167 9.42 -6.03 13.36
CA TYR A 167 9.02 -4.63 13.19
C TYR A 167 10.22 -3.74 13.47
N VAL A 168 10.61 -2.90 12.50
CA VAL A 168 11.79 -2.05 12.61
C VAL A 168 11.38 -0.59 12.53
N LEU A 169 11.62 0.19 13.58
CA LEU A 169 11.58 1.64 13.50
C LEU A 169 12.92 2.15 12.98
N VAL A 170 12.98 2.58 11.73
CA VAL A 170 14.14 3.27 11.16
C VAL A 170 14.04 4.74 11.57
N ASP A 171 15.03 5.22 12.31
CA ASP A 171 15.07 6.57 12.89
C ASP A 171 16.22 7.38 12.28
N PHE A 172 15.88 8.42 11.51
CA PHE A 172 16.83 9.37 10.95
C PHE A 172 17.04 10.51 11.94
N TRP A 173 18.27 10.60 12.46
CA TRP A 173 18.60 11.50 13.56
C TRP A 173 20.04 12.04 13.46
N ALA A 174 20.45 12.93 14.37
CA ALA A 174 21.84 13.37 14.49
C ALA A 174 22.15 13.85 15.91
N SER A 175 23.42 13.79 16.33
CA SER A 175 23.87 14.19 17.67
C SER A 175 23.54 15.65 18.03
N TRP A 176 23.56 16.53 17.03
CA TRP A 176 23.26 17.96 17.16
C TRP A 176 21.76 18.29 17.08
N CYS A 177 20.92 17.31 16.72
CA CYS A 177 19.47 17.50 16.61
C CYS A 177 18.80 17.42 17.98
N LYS A 178 18.60 18.59 18.62
CA LYS A 178 17.94 18.67 19.94
C LYS A 178 16.55 18.01 19.99
N PRO A 179 15.65 18.22 19.00
CA PRO A 179 14.36 17.53 19.02
C PRO A 179 14.49 16.00 18.88
N CYS A 180 15.47 15.51 18.12
CA CYS A 180 15.72 14.06 17.99
C CYS A 180 16.11 13.48 19.34
N ARG A 181 17.08 14.10 19.99
CA ARG A 181 17.54 13.69 21.32
C ARG A 181 16.48 13.79 22.40
N ALA A 182 15.55 14.73 22.28
CA ALA A 182 14.40 14.83 23.18
C ALA A 182 13.40 13.66 23.00
N GLU A 183 13.36 13.03 21.82
CA GLU A 183 12.51 11.87 21.55
C GLU A 183 13.16 10.53 21.91
N ASN A 184 14.50 10.45 22.01
CA ASN A 184 15.22 9.22 22.35
C ASN A 184 14.68 8.50 23.60
N PRO A 185 14.31 9.19 24.70
CA PRO A 185 13.66 8.53 25.85
C PRO A 185 12.32 7.84 25.52
N ASN A 186 11.51 8.41 24.62
CA ASN A 186 10.25 7.79 24.18
C ASN A 186 10.53 6.55 23.33
N VAL A 187 11.49 6.64 22.40
CA VAL A 187 11.92 5.50 21.59
C VAL A 187 12.49 4.38 22.46
N LEU A 188 13.29 4.73 23.48
CA LEU A 188 13.82 3.77 24.45
C LEU A 188 12.72 3.07 25.24
N LYS A 189 11.72 3.81 25.72
CA LYS A 189 10.56 3.21 26.39
C LYS A 189 9.84 2.21 25.47
N ALA A 190 9.64 2.56 24.20
CA ALA A 190 9.01 1.68 23.23
C ALA A 190 9.87 0.44 22.93
N TYR A 191 11.18 0.62 22.77
CA TYR A 191 12.12 -0.47 22.56
C TYR A 191 12.08 -1.47 23.73
N GLU A 192 12.21 -0.99 24.97
CA GLU A 192 12.18 -1.85 26.16
C GLU A 192 10.87 -2.61 26.31
N GLN A 193 9.74 -2.00 25.95
CA GLN A 193 8.42 -2.64 26.03
C GLN A 193 8.21 -3.75 24.99
N TYR A 194 8.76 -3.61 23.78
CA TYR A 194 8.42 -4.48 22.65
C TYR A 194 9.58 -5.27 22.04
N LYS A 195 10.83 -5.08 22.50
CA LYS A 195 12.01 -5.76 21.93
C LYS A 195 11.89 -7.29 21.92
N ASP A 196 11.34 -7.86 22.98
CA ASP A 196 11.16 -9.31 23.13
C ASP A 196 9.93 -9.83 22.36
N LYS A 197 9.08 -8.93 21.84
CA LYS A 197 7.93 -9.24 20.98
C LYS A 197 8.24 -9.12 19.49
N GLY A 198 9.50 -8.87 19.11
CA GLY A 198 9.91 -8.74 17.71
C GLY A 198 9.95 -7.30 17.19
N PHE A 199 9.98 -6.29 18.07
CA PHE A 199 10.27 -4.91 17.70
C PHE A 199 11.77 -4.60 17.82
N THR A 200 12.28 -3.72 16.96
CA THR A 200 13.63 -3.16 17.10
C THR A 200 13.70 -1.78 16.47
N VAL A 201 14.80 -1.07 16.72
CA VAL A 201 15.06 0.25 16.17
C VAL A 201 16.38 0.21 15.41
N LEU A 202 16.45 0.89 14.28
CA LEU A 202 17.68 1.10 13.52
C LEU A 202 17.90 2.60 13.37
N GLY A 203 18.87 3.14 14.12
CA GLY A 203 19.23 4.54 14.01
C GLY A 203 20.14 4.77 12.81
N ILE A 204 19.74 5.67 11.91
CA ILE A 204 20.56 6.17 10.80
C ILE A 204 20.99 7.59 11.15
N SER A 205 22.26 7.75 11.49
CA SER A 205 22.80 9.06 11.87
C SER A 205 23.20 9.90 10.65
N LEU A 206 22.76 11.15 10.66
CA LEU A 206 23.15 12.24 9.76
C LEU A 206 24.23 13.14 10.40
N ASP A 207 25.09 12.56 11.23
CA ASP A 207 26.31 13.23 11.68
C ASP A 207 27.38 13.17 10.58
N ASP A 208 28.37 14.06 10.67
CA ASP A 208 29.59 14.05 9.85
C ASP A 208 30.86 13.79 10.69
N LYS A 209 30.69 13.59 12.01
CA LYS A 209 31.75 13.30 12.97
C LYS A 209 31.40 12.08 13.81
N ALA A 210 32.21 11.03 13.68
CA ALA A 210 31.99 9.77 14.36
C ALA A 210 31.99 9.92 15.89
N GLU A 211 32.85 10.78 16.43
CA GLU A 211 33.00 10.99 17.86
C GLU A 211 31.74 11.62 18.47
N SER A 212 31.17 12.62 17.79
CA SER A 212 29.93 13.28 18.24
C SER A 212 28.75 12.33 18.20
N TRP A 213 28.62 11.56 17.13
CA TRP A 213 27.59 10.53 16.99
C TRP A 213 27.69 9.47 18.10
N LYS A 214 28.85 8.83 18.25
CA LYS A 214 29.09 7.80 19.27
C LYS A 214 28.85 8.34 20.67
N LYS A 215 29.33 9.55 20.97
CA LYS A 215 29.10 10.18 22.27
C LYS A 215 27.61 10.37 22.54
N ALA A 216 26.84 10.87 21.57
CA ALA A 216 25.40 11.05 21.74
C ALA A 216 24.66 9.73 21.96
N VAL A 217 25.03 8.67 21.23
CA VAL A 217 24.46 7.32 21.42
C VAL A 217 24.66 6.83 22.87
N MET A 218 25.87 7.01 23.41
CA MET A 218 26.20 6.63 24.79
C MET A 218 25.48 7.52 25.82
N ASP A 219 25.47 8.83 25.60
CA ASP A 219 24.82 9.79 26.50
C ASP A 219 23.30 9.55 26.59
N ASP A 220 22.66 9.22 25.45
CA ASP A 220 21.22 8.91 25.36
C ASP A 220 20.88 7.47 25.69
N LYS A 221 21.88 6.62 25.93
CA LYS A 221 21.72 5.21 26.27
C LYS A 221 20.86 4.47 25.26
N MET A 222 21.18 4.60 23.97
CA MET A 222 20.43 3.95 22.89
C MET A 222 21.00 2.53 22.65
N PRO A 223 20.35 1.45 23.11
CA PRO A 223 20.90 0.08 23.05
C PRO A 223 20.78 -0.58 21.68
N TRP A 224 20.02 0.00 20.76
CA TRP A 224 19.75 -0.57 19.45
C TRP A 224 20.83 -0.21 18.42
N THR A 225 20.83 -0.92 17.29
CA THR A 225 21.84 -0.74 16.25
C THR A 225 21.81 0.68 15.69
N GLN A 226 23.01 1.24 15.55
CA GLN A 226 23.27 2.57 15.00
C GLN A 226 24.15 2.42 13.78
N VAL A 227 23.79 3.05 12.67
CA VAL A 227 24.59 3.07 11.44
C VAL A 227 24.75 4.49 10.89
N SER A 228 25.84 4.74 10.18
CA SER A 228 26.06 5.98 9.45
C SER A 228 27.11 5.80 8.36
N ASP A 229 27.04 6.62 7.32
CA ASP A 229 28.12 6.84 6.35
C ASP A 229 28.91 8.14 6.62
N LEU A 230 28.56 8.86 7.70
CA LEU A 230 29.16 10.14 8.13
C LEU A 230 29.11 11.25 7.07
N LYS A 231 28.09 11.24 6.20
CA LYS A 231 27.92 12.24 5.13
C LYS A 231 26.93 13.36 5.48
N GLY A 232 26.50 13.46 6.73
CA GLY A 232 25.47 14.43 7.12
C GLY A 232 24.15 14.21 6.35
N PHE A 233 23.50 15.28 5.89
CA PHE A 233 22.31 15.17 5.02
C PHE A 233 22.59 14.55 3.63
N LYS A 234 23.86 14.38 3.23
CA LYS A 234 24.22 13.64 2.02
C LYS A 234 24.31 12.12 2.27
N ASN A 235 23.86 11.65 3.43
CA ASN A 235 23.73 10.23 3.73
C ASN A 235 22.92 9.53 2.65
N GLU A 236 23.41 8.38 2.19
CA GLU A 236 22.87 7.69 1.02
C GLU A 236 21.42 7.24 1.23
N VAL A 237 21.10 6.72 2.42
CA VAL A 237 19.75 6.23 2.75
C VAL A 237 18.77 7.39 2.91
N SER A 238 19.19 8.43 3.64
CA SER A 238 18.44 9.68 3.80
C SER A 238 18.09 10.32 2.45
N THR A 239 19.08 10.41 1.55
CA THR A 239 18.91 10.94 0.20
C THR A 239 17.98 10.06 -0.64
N TYR A 240 18.12 8.74 -0.55
CA TYR A 240 17.30 7.79 -1.30
C TYR A 240 15.80 7.93 -1.00
N PHE A 241 15.46 8.07 0.29
CA PHE A 241 14.08 8.28 0.75
C PHE A 241 13.64 9.74 0.76
N GLY A 242 14.52 10.67 0.38
CA GLY A 242 14.19 12.09 0.28
C GLY A 242 13.97 12.79 1.63
N ILE A 243 14.67 12.35 2.69
CA ILE A 243 14.61 12.96 4.01
C ILE A 243 15.29 14.33 3.97
N GLN A 244 14.51 15.39 4.18
CA GLN A 244 14.98 16.78 4.13
C GLN A 244 15.00 17.46 5.51
N ALA A 245 14.46 16.82 6.54
CA ALA A 245 14.45 17.30 7.90
C ALA A 245 14.50 16.13 8.88
N ILE A 246 15.12 16.36 10.03
CA ILE A 246 15.15 15.42 11.15
C ILE A 246 14.58 16.07 12.42
N PRO A 247 13.96 15.31 13.34
CA PRO A 247 13.81 13.85 13.32
C PRO A 247 12.92 13.38 12.17
N SER A 248 12.99 12.10 11.82
CA SER A 248 12.18 11.47 10.77
C SER A 248 12.18 9.96 11.03
N THR A 249 11.02 9.30 10.91
CA THR A 249 10.95 7.86 11.16
C THR A 249 10.15 7.12 10.09
N LEU A 250 10.54 5.88 9.83
CA LEU A 250 9.78 4.90 9.05
C LEU A 250 9.58 3.66 9.92
N LEU A 251 8.35 3.17 10.04
CA LEU A 251 8.07 1.88 10.68
C LEU A 251 7.89 0.83 9.60
N ILE A 252 8.71 -0.21 9.67
CA ILE A 252 8.76 -1.31 8.71
C ILE A 252 8.21 -2.57 9.40
N ASN A 253 7.41 -3.37 8.70
CA ASN A 253 6.89 -4.66 9.18
C ASN A 253 7.88 -5.83 8.94
N PRO A 254 7.61 -7.04 9.44
CA PRO A 254 8.48 -8.21 9.28
C PRO A 254 8.84 -8.57 7.82
N GLU A 255 7.96 -8.27 6.87
CA GLU A 255 8.16 -8.49 5.43
C GLU A 255 9.04 -7.43 4.75
N GLY A 256 9.41 -6.37 5.48
CA GLY A 256 10.20 -5.26 4.95
C GLY A 256 9.36 -4.17 4.28
N ILE A 257 8.06 -4.07 4.59
CA ILE A 257 7.13 -3.07 4.04
C ILE A 257 6.98 -1.89 5.01
N ILE A 258 7.02 -0.67 4.50
CA ILE A 258 6.77 0.56 5.27
C ILE A 258 5.27 0.63 5.63
N ILE A 259 4.94 0.64 6.92
CA ILE A 259 3.55 0.63 7.42
C ILE A 259 3.15 1.90 8.17
N ALA A 260 4.11 2.77 8.50
CA ALA A 260 3.87 4.10 9.04
C ALA A 260 5.10 5.00 8.89
N LYS A 261 4.88 6.32 8.97
CA LYS A 261 5.91 7.36 8.88
C LYS A 261 5.74 8.36 10.03
N ASP A 262 6.82 9.03 10.40
CA ASP A 262 6.85 10.15 11.35
C ASP A 262 6.21 9.85 12.72
N LEU A 263 6.29 8.60 13.17
CA LEU A 263 5.87 8.18 14.51
C LEU A 263 6.84 8.69 15.57
N ARG A 264 6.31 9.39 16.58
CA ARG A 264 7.03 9.92 17.75
C ARG A 264 6.12 9.94 18.96
N GLY A 265 6.70 10.12 20.16
CA GLY A 265 5.95 10.22 21.41
C GLY A 265 4.82 9.19 21.52
N LYS A 266 3.62 9.64 21.87
CA LYS A 266 2.44 8.78 22.05
C LYS A 266 1.98 8.11 20.76
N ALA A 267 2.14 8.74 19.59
CA ALA A 267 1.77 8.14 18.32
C ALA A 267 2.56 6.85 18.02
N LEU A 268 3.86 6.83 18.36
CA LEU A 268 4.68 5.62 18.28
C LEU A 268 4.14 4.53 19.21
N HIS A 269 3.95 4.86 20.50
CA HIS A 269 3.48 3.89 21.50
C HIS A 269 2.12 3.30 21.13
N ARG A 270 1.16 4.12 20.70
CA ARG A 270 -0.15 3.64 20.25
C ARG A 270 -0.04 2.74 19.04
N LYS A 271 0.75 3.12 18.02
CA LYS A 271 0.92 2.25 16.85
C LYS A 271 1.52 0.90 17.24
N LEU A 272 2.52 0.88 18.12
CA LEU A 272 3.11 -0.38 18.60
C LEU A 272 2.13 -1.17 19.46
N ALA A 273 1.33 -0.53 20.32
CA ALA A 273 0.27 -1.20 21.09
C ALA A 273 -0.75 -1.86 20.16
N THR A 274 -1.18 -1.17 19.09
CA THR A 274 -2.08 -1.79 18.09
C THR A 274 -1.45 -2.99 17.38
N LEU A 275 -0.12 -2.97 17.18
CA LEU A 275 0.58 -4.07 16.49
C LEU A 275 0.87 -5.26 17.40
N PHE A 276 1.12 -5.04 18.69
CA PHE A 276 1.60 -6.08 19.60
C PHE A 276 0.61 -6.47 20.68
N GLU A 277 -0.21 -5.54 21.18
CA GLU A 277 -1.15 -5.80 22.27
C GLU A 277 -2.52 -6.17 21.69
N THR A 278 -3.03 -5.37 20.76
CA THR A 278 -4.28 -5.67 20.05
C THR A 278 -4.16 -6.92 19.19
N ALA A 279 -3.03 -7.14 18.52
CA ALA A 279 -2.82 -8.37 17.75
C ALA A 279 -2.78 -9.64 18.62
N GLU A 280 -2.20 -9.57 19.82
CA GLU A 280 -2.13 -10.69 20.75
C GLU A 280 -3.51 -11.02 21.35
N SER A 281 -4.28 -9.99 21.73
CA SER A 281 -5.66 -10.15 22.18
C SER A 281 -6.59 -10.66 21.07
N ASP A 282 -6.47 -10.08 19.87
CA ASP A 282 -7.30 -10.43 18.72
C ASP A 282 -6.99 -11.84 18.25
N LYS A 283 -5.72 -12.24 18.21
CA LYS A 283 -5.35 -13.62 17.88
C LYS A 283 -5.96 -14.60 18.88
N THR A 284 -5.84 -14.33 20.18
CA THR A 284 -6.40 -15.19 21.23
C THR A 284 -7.93 -15.30 21.12
N LEU A 285 -8.60 -14.19 20.82
CA LEU A 285 -10.05 -14.18 20.60
C LEU A 285 -10.43 -14.91 19.30
N ASN A 286 -9.69 -14.70 18.22
CA ASN A 286 -9.87 -15.40 16.95
C ASN A 286 -9.67 -16.92 17.10
N ASP A 287 -8.67 -17.35 17.87
CA ASP A 287 -8.42 -18.75 18.21
C ASP A 287 -9.57 -19.37 19.02
N SER A 288 -10.28 -18.55 19.81
CA SER A 288 -11.45 -18.98 20.55
C SER A 288 -12.67 -19.15 19.65
N ILE A 289 -12.95 -18.17 18.78
CA ILE A 289 -14.11 -18.22 17.86
C ILE A 289 -13.89 -19.17 16.68
N SER A 290 -12.65 -19.49 16.30
CA SER A 290 -12.35 -20.43 15.22
C SER A 290 -12.81 -21.86 15.52
N LYS A 291 -13.01 -22.19 16.80
CA LYS A 291 -13.55 -23.48 17.28
C LYS A 291 -15.08 -23.57 17.17
N MET A 292 -15.77 -22.45 16.95
CA MET A 292 -17.23 -22.44 16.79
C MET A 292 -17.63 -23.07 15.45
N LYS A 293 -18.86 -23.61 15.37
CA LYS A 293 -19.39 -24.06 14.09
C LYS A 293 -19.54 -22.85 13.16
N ARG A 294 -19.37 -23.07 11.85
CA ARG A 294 -19.45 -22.02 10.82
C ARG A 294 -20.60 -21.01 11.03
N PRO A 295 -21.89 -21.41 11.15
CA PRO A 295 -22.99 -20.45 11.27
C PRO A 295 -22.91 -19.63 12.56
N GLU A 296 -22.48 -20.23 13.67
CA GLU A 296 -22.28 -19.56 14.96
C GLU A 296 -21.14 -18.54 14.88
N ARG A 297 -20.01 -18.93 14.27
CA ARG A 297 -18.86 -18.04 14.05
C ARG A 297 -19.23 -16.83 13.20
N LEU A 298 -19.91 -17.06 12.07
CA LEU A 298 -20.35 -15.97 11.19
C LEU A 298 -21.30 -15.01 11.92
N LYS A 299 -22.25 -15.55 12.69
CA LYS A 299 -23.15 -14.74 13.50
C LYS A 299 -22.37 -13.90 14.52
N TRP A 300 -21.45 -14.51 15.26
CA TRP A 300 -20.62 -13.82 16.25
C TRP A 300 -19.82 -12.68 15.61
N ILE A 301 -19.17 -12.92 14.47
CA ILE A 301 -18.41 -11.90 13.74
C ILE A 301 -19.33 -10.77 13.28
N SER A 302 -20.48 -11.10 12.71
CA SER A 302 -21.47 -10.10 12.29
C SER A 302 -21.96 -9.24 13.46
N ASP A 303 -22.26 -9.84 14.61
CA ASP A 303 -22.69 -9.13 15.83
C ASP A 303 -21.57 -8.22 16.36
N TYR A 304 -20.33 -8.71 16.37
CA TYR A 304 -19.16 -7.93 16.78
C TYR A 304 -18.97 -6.69 15.91
N ILE A 305 -18.99 -6.85 14.58
CA ILE A 305 -18.86 -5.72 13.63
C ILE A 305 -20.02 -4.74 13.78
N THR A 306 -21.23 -5.24 14.02
CA THR A 306 -22.42 -4.39 14.21
C THR A 306 -22.31 -3.52 15.47
N THR A 307 -21.70 -4.05 16.53
CA THR A 307 -21.52 -3.35 17.81
C THR A 307 -20.24 -2.51 17.87
N HIS A 308 -19.24 -2.80 17.04
CA HIS A 308 -17.94 -2.12 16.98
C HIS A 308 -17.53 -1.81 15.53
N PRO A 309 -18.30 -1.00 14.78
CA PRO A 309 -18.09 -0.78 13.34
C PRO A 309 -16.76 -0.06 13.00
N GLU A 310 -16.15 0.63 13.96
CA GLU A 310 -14.84 1.28 13.86
C GLU A 310 -13.64 0.36 14.14
N SER A 311 -13.88 -0.84 14.64
CA SER A 311 -12.83 -1.76 15.10
C SER A 311 -12.06 -2.41 13.95
N ALA A 312 -10.74 -2.21 13.95
CA ALA A 312 -9.83 -2.97 13.08
C ALA A 312 -9.83 -4.48 13.42
N SER A 313 -10.07 -4.85 14.69
CA SER A 313 -10.23 -6.23 15.13
C SER A 313 -11.43 -6.92 14.48
N GLY A 314 -12.54 -6.18 14.31
CA GLY A 314 -13.70 -6.68 13.57
C GLY A 314 -13.35 -7.01 12.11
N ALA A 315 -12.54 -6.16 11.47
CA ALA A 315 -12.06 -6.40 10.11
C ALA A 315 -11.09 -7.59 10.06
N TYR A 316 -10.22 -7.74 11.06
CA TYR A 316 -9.35 -8.90 11.23
C TYR A 316 -10.16 -10.20 11.33
N PHE A 317 -11.13 -10.29 12.24
CA PHE A 317 -11.94 -11.51 12.42
C PHE A 317 -12.70 -11.89 11.15
N LEU A 318 -13.27 -10.90 10.45
CA LEU A 318 -13.93 -11.13 9.18
C LEU A 318 -12.95 -11.63 8.12
N SER A 319 -11.77 -11.03 8.03
CA SER A 319 -10.75 -11.43 7.05
C SER A 319 -10.30 -12.88 7.27
N GLU A 320 -10.05 -13.27 8.52
CA GLU A 320 -9.64 -14.63 8.88
C GLU A 320 -10.76 -15.66 8.68
N PHE A 321 -12.02 -15.26 8.86
CA PHE A 321 -13.16 -16.10 8.54
C PHE A 321 -13.30 -16.30 7.02
N LEU A 322 -13.32 -15.22 6.25
CA LEU A 322 -13.55 -15.25 4.81
C LEU A 322 -12.43 -15.94 4.02
N LYS A 323 -11.21 -15.98 4.57
CA LYS A 323 -10.05 -16.63 3.95
C LYS A 323 -10.27 -18.10 3.61
N PHE A 324 -11.02 -18.81 4.46
CA PHE A 324 -11.32 -20.24 4.28
C PHE A 324 -12.80 -20.52 4.06
N ASP A 325 -13.62 -19.46 3.94
CA ASP A 325 -15.06 -19.60 3.77
C ASP A 325 -15.49 -19.43 2.31
N TYR A 326 -15.73 -20.57 1.67
CA TYR A 326 -16.20 -20.64 0.28
C TYR A 326 -17.73 -20.57 0.15
N GLN A 327 -18.46 -20.55 1.26
CA GLN A 327 -19.94 -20.59 1.28
C GLN A 327 -20.58 -19.19 1.36
N THR A 328 -19.89 -18.17 1.87
CA THR A 328 -20.44 -16.81 1.94
C THR A 328 -20.52 -16.20 0.54
N THR A 329 -21.70 -15.79 0.13
CA THR A 329 -21.95 -15.20 -1.20
C THR A 329 -21.34 -13.81 -1.33
N LEU A 330 -21.29 -13.26 -2.55
CA LEU A 330 -20.77 -11.89 -2.77
C LEU A 330 -21.65 -10.84 -2.09
N GLU A 331 -22.97 -11.04 -2.10
CA GLU A 331 -23.96 -10.16 -1.48
C GLU A 331 -23.78 -10.15 0.04
N GLN A 332 -23.61 -11.31 0.66
CA GLN A 332 -23.35 -11.42 2.09
C GLN A 332 -22.02 -10.76 2.49
N LYS A 333 -20.96 -10.93 1.66
CA LYS A 333 -19.68 -10.24 1.88
C LYS A 333 -19.84 -8.73 1.81
N GLU A 334 -20.58 -8.23 0.83
CA GLU A 334 -20.86 -6.81 0.68
C GLU A 334 -21.63 -6.25 1.86
N GLU A 335 -22.67 -6.96 2.32
CA GLU A 335 -23.43 -6.59 3.51
C GLU A 335 -22.53 -6.46 4.74
N LEU A 336 -21.70 -7.46 5.02
CA LEU A 336 -20.76 -7.44 6.15
C LEU A 336 -19.74 -6.29 6.03
N LEU A 337 -19.17 -6.07 4.85
CA LEU A 337 -18.21 -4.99 4.62
C LEU A 337 -18.83 -3.59 4.70
N ASN A 338 -20.13 -3.46 4.45
CA ASN A 338 -20.85 -2.19 4.56
C ASN A 338 -21.13 -1.79 6.01
N LYS A 339 -21.07 -2.73 6.97
CA LYS A 339 -21.25 -2.43 8.40
C LYS A 339 -20.10 -1.61 9.00
N PHE A 340 -18.92 -1.65 8.40
CA PHE A 340 -17.75 -0.93 8.92
C PHE A 340 -17.81 0.59 8.71
N SER A 341 -17.37 1.34 9.72
CA SER A 341 -17.21 2.79 9.67
C SER A 341 -15.96 3.21 8.88
N ALA A 342 -15.79 4.51 8.64
CA ALA A 342 -14.64 5.04 7.90
C ALA A 342 -13.29 4.69 8.54
N ALA A 343 -13.22 4.55 9.87
CA ALA A 343 -11.99 4.22 10.58
C ALA A 343 -11.52 2.79 10.27
N ALA A 344 -12.38 1.78 10.46
CA ALA A 344 -12.04 0.39 10.17
C ALA A 344 -11.74 0.13 8.69
N LYS A 345 -12.31 0.94 7.79
CA LYS A 345 -12.05 0.88 6.34
C LYS A 345 -10.60 1.21 5.96
N GLN A 346 -9.85 1.86 6.84
CA GLN A 346 -8.41 2.12 6.68
C GLN A 346 -7.53 1.01 7.26
N SER A 347 -8.11 -0.03 7.86
CA SER A 347 -7.33 -1.14 8.40
C SER A 347 -6.69 -1.98 7.28
N GLU A 348 -5.52 -2.53 7.60
CA GLU A 348 -4.79 -3.45 6.72
C GLU A 348 -5.59 -4.73 6.39
N TYR A 349 -6.58 -5.08 7.23
CA TYR A 349 -7.46 -6.23 7.03
C TYR A 349 -8.65 -5.91 6.12
N TYR A 350 -9.24 -4.71 6.22
CA TYR A 350 -10.40 -4.33 5.43
C TYR A 350 -10.07 -4.11 3.96
N ILE A 351 -8.98 -3.38 3.69
CA ILE A 351 -8.61 -2.92 2.35
C ILE A 351 -8.53 -4.10 1.34
N PRO A 352 -7.83 -5.22 1.65
CA PRO A 352 -7.76 -6.37 0.75
C PRO A 352 -9.12 -7.04 0.51
N MET A 353 -9.96 -7.18 1.55
CA MET A 353 -11.30 -7.78 1.42
C MET A 353 -12.19 -6.97 0.49
N ALA A 354 -12.24 -5.64 0.67
CA ALA A 354 -13.04 -4.75 -0.16
C ALA A 354 -12.55 -4.73 -1.61
N ALA A 355 -11.24 -4.74 -1.83
CA ALA A 355 -10.66 -4.81 -3.16
C ALA A 355 -10.99 -6.14 -3.86
N ALA A 356 -10.87 -7.27 -3.15
CA ALA A 356 -11.21 -8.59 -3.67
C ALA A 356 -12.70 -8.70 -4.01
N LEU A 357 -13.59 -8.19 -3.15
CA LEU A 357 -15.03 -8.16 -3.42
C LEU A 357 -15.33 -7.36 -4.70
N ARG A 358 -14.77 -6.15 -4.84
CA ARG A 358 -14.97 -5.31 -6.04
C ARG A 358 -14.54 -6.04 -7.31
N ARG A 359 -13.36 -6.68 -7.30
CA ARG A 359 -12.87 -7.48 -8.44
C ARG A 359 -13.80 -8.66 -8.73
N LYS A 360 -14.19 -9.45 -7.72
CA LYS A 360 -15.12 -10.57 -7.92
C LYS A 360 -16.47 -10.15 -8.48
N LYS A 361 -17.00 -8.99 -8.07
CA LYS A 361 -18.23 -8.41 -8.66
C LYS A 361 -18.02 -8.05 -10.14
N GLN A 362 -16.87 -7.46 -10.50
CA GLN A 362 -16.52 -7.18 -11.90
C GLN A 362 -16.35 -8.45 -12.75
N LEU A 363 -15.97 -9.56 -12.13
CA LEU A 363 -15.73 -10.84 -12.82
C LEU A 363 -16.99 -11.71 -12.99
N GLN A 364 -18.17 -11.24 -12.54
CA GLN A 364 -19.41 -11.98 -12.71
C GLN A 364 -19.86 -12.06 -14.18
N PRO A 365 -20.55 -13.16 -14.59
CA PRO A 365 -21.14 -13.27 -15.91
C PRO A 365 -21.99 -12.04 -16.28
N GLY A 366 -21.85 -11.58 -17.53
CA GLY A 366 -22.46 -10.37 -18.07
C GLY A 366 -21.53 -9.15 -18.10
N ASN A 367 -20.51 -9.11 -17.23
CA ASN A 367 -19.54 -8.01 -17.17
C ASN A 367 -18.40 -8.20 -18.18
N MET A 368 -17.73 -7.10 -18.54
CA MET A 368 -16.55 -7.13 -19.41
C MET A 368 -15.35 -7.72 -18.66
N ALA A 369 -14.66 -8.68 -19.26
CA ALA A 369 -13.44 -9.21 -18.69
C ALA A 369 -12.32 -8.16 -18.67
N PRO A 370 -11.56 -8.02 -17.56
CA PRO A 370 -10.40 -7.13 -17.51
C PRO A 370 -9.39 -7.47 -18.61
N ASP A 371 -8.98 -6.47 -19.39
CA ASP A 371 -8.00 -6.70 -20.45
C ASP A 371 -6.59 -6.94 -19.87
N PHE A 372 -5.78 -7.70 -20.60
CA PHE A 372 -4.37 -7.90 -20.28
C PHE A 372 -3.56 -8.05 -21.56
N THR A 373 -2.25 -7.78 -21.46
CA THR A 373 -1.29 -8.10 -22.51
C THR A 373 -0.17 -8.94 -21.91
N LEU A 374 0.00 -10.16 -22.41
CA LEU A 374 0.98 -11.13 -21.92
C LEU A 374 1.89 -11.63 -23.04
N ARG A 375 2.98 -12.31 -22.69
CA ARG A 375 3.90 -12.90 -23.66
C ARG A 375 3.44 -14.28 -24.05
N GLN A 376 3.42 -14.56 -25.34
CA GLN A 376 3.27 -15.90 -25.88
C GLN A 376 4.58 -16.69 -25.73
N ALA A 377 4.51 -18.02 -25.88
CA ALA A 377 5.70 -18.90 -25.88
C ALA A 377 6.77 -18.51 -26.93
N ASN A 378 6.37 -17.88 -28.03
CA ASN A 378 7.27 -17.37 -29.07
C ASN A 378 7.81 -15.94 -28.78
N GLY A 379 7.51 -15.38 -27.61
CA GLY A 379 7.94 -14.05 -27.17
C GLY A 379 7.09 -12.88 -27.66
N LYS A 380 6.15 -13.09 -28.60
CA LYS A 380 5.27 -12.02 -29.09
C LYS A 380 4.21 -11.64 -28.04
N PRO A 381 3.91 -10.35 -27.85
CA PRO A 381 2.80 -9.95 -27.00
C PRO A 381 1.46 -10.37 -27.60
N LEU A 382 0.49 -10.69 -26.74
CA LEU A 382 -0.91 -10.88 -27.12
C LEU A 382 -1.79 -10.19 -26.08
N SER A 383 -2.67 -9.32 -26.56
CA SER A 383 -3.70 -8.67 -25.74
C SER A 383 -5.00 -9.46 -25.79
N LEU A 384 -5.72 -9.63 -24.68
CA LEU A 384 -7.02 -10.31 -24.68
C LEU A 384 -8.04 -9.59 -25.59
N SER A 385 -7.99 -8.26 -25.64
CA SER A 385 -8.79 -7.46 -26.58
C SER A 385 -8.49 -7.73 -28.06
N SER A 386 -7.35 -8.31 -28.42
CA SER A 386 -7.05 -8.68 -29.81
C SER A 386 -7.84 -9.90 -30.30
N THR A 387 -8.46 -10.66 -29.39
CA THR A 387 -9.22 -11.87 -29.73
C THR A 387 -10.72 -11.64 -29.84
N ARG A 388 -11.16 -10.37 -29.85
CA ARG A 388 -12.57 -10.00 -30.08
C ARG A 388 -13.06 -10.53 -31.43
N GLY A 389 -14.35 -10.84 -31.49
CA GLY A 389 -14.98 -11.55 -32.62
C GLY A 389 -15.04 -13.08 -32.43
N LYS A 390 -14.32 -13.64 -31.46
CA LYS A 390 -14.37 -15.07 -31.09
C LYS A 390 -14.95 -15.28 -29.70
N TYR A 391 -15.56 -16.43 -29.45
CA TYR A 391 -15.72 -16.92 -28.08
C TYR A 391 -14.36 -17.36 -27.56
N VAL A 392 -14.01 -16.97 -26.34
CA VAL A 392 -12.65 -17.20 -25.81
C VAL A 392 -12.73 -17.87 -24.44
N LEU A 393 -12.13 -19.04 -24.30
CA LEU A 393 -11.89 -19.65 -23.00
C LEU A 393 -10.51 -19.24 -22.50
N ILE A 394 -10.46 -18.53 -21.38
CA ILE A 394 -9.24 -18.33 -20.61
C ILE A 394 -9.11 -19.52 -19.65
N ASP A 395 -8.04 -20.30 -19.81
CA ASP A 395 -7.70 -21.48 -19.02
C ASP A 395 -6.52 -21.16 -18.10
N PHE A 396 -6.76 -21.02 -16.79
CA PHE A 396 -5.70 -20.87 -15.81
C PHE A 396 -5.19 -22.24 -15.38
N TRP A 397 -3.92 -22.51 -15.66
CA TRP A 397 -3.32 -23.83 -15.44
C TRP A 397 -1.85 -23.73 -15.01
N ALA A 398 -1.24 -24.87 -14.65
CA ALA A 398 0.21 -24.95 -14.42
C ALA A 398 0.74 -26.37 -14.68
N SER A 399 2.03 -26.50 -15.00
CA SER A 399 2.66 -27.80 -15.29
C SER A 399 2.64 -28.78 -14.11
N TRP A 400 2.63 -28.26 -12.88
CA TRP A 400 2.56 -29.03 -11.64
C TRP A 400 1.11 -29.36 -11.22
N CYS A 401 0.10 -28.77 -11.86
CA CYS A 401 -1.30 -28.98 -11.54
C CYS A 401 -1.82 -30.26 -12.20
N VAL A 402 -1.87 -31.35 -11.43
CA VAL A 402 -2.36 -32.66 -11.92
C VAL A 402 -3.79 -32.59 -12.47
N PRO A 403 -4.78 -31.96 -11.80
CA PRO A 403 -6.14 -31.86 -12.35
C PRO A 403 -6.18 -31.09 -13.68
N CYS A 404 -5.41 -29.99 -13.79
CA CYS A 404 -5.31 -29.22 -15.03
C CYS A 404 -4.82 -30.11 -16.19
N ARG A 405 -3.76 -30.90 -15.97
CA ARG A 405 -3.22 -31.79 -17.00
C ARG A 405 -4.18 -32.91 -17.40
N LYS A 406 -5.02 -33.37 -16.47
CA LYS A 406 -6.09 -34.33 -16.77
C LYS A 406 -7.21 -33.72 -17.63
N ALA A 407 -7.44 -32.42 -17.57
CA ALA A 407 -8.43 -31.72 -18.40
C ALA A 407 -7.94 -31.49 -19.84
N ILE A 408 -6.62 -31.40 -20.07
CA ILE A 408 -6.04 -31.08 -21.39
C ILE A 408 -6.56 -31.98 -22.54
N PRO A 409 -6.65 -33.32 -22.40
CA PRO A 409 -7.23 -34.16 -23.46
C PRO A 409 -8.66 -33.77 -23.82
N HIS A 410 -9.51 -33.52 -22.82
CA HIS A 410 -10.90 -33.08 -23.06
C HIS A 410 -10.95 -31.70 -23.71
N LEU A 411 -10.16 -30.74 -23.24
CA LEU A 411 -10.05 -29.42 -23.86
C LEU A 411 -9.59 -29.48 -25.33
N LYS A 412 -8.77 -30.46 -25.73
CA LYS A 412 -8.43 -30.69 -27.14
C LYS A 412 -9.63 -31.14 -27.96
N GLU A 413 -10.49 -32.00 -27.43
CA GLU A 413 -11.72 -32.44 -28.08
C GLU A 413 -12.70 -31.26 -28.24
N VAL A 414 -12.91 -30.49 -27.16
CA VAL A 414 -13.74 -29.27 -27.17
C VAL A 414 -13.19 -28.25 -28.18
N TYR A 415 -11.87 -28.02 -28.19
CA TYR A 415 -11.24 -27.11 -29.13
C TYR A 415 -11.41 -27.58 -30.58
N ALA A 416 -11.16 -28.85 -30.88
CA ALA A 416 -11.35 -29.40 -32.22
C ALA A 416 -12.80 -29.25 -32.71
N LYS A 417 -13.78 -29.48 -31.83
CA LYS A 417 -15.21 -29.35 -32.13
C LYS A 417 -15.64 -27.91 -32.45
N TYR A 418 -15.16 -26.93 -31.68
CA TYR A 418 -15.70 -25.56 -31.74
C TYR A 418 -14.78 -24.54 -32.43
N LYS A 419 -13.49 -24.82 -32.67
CA LYS A 419 -12.55 -23.86 -33.26
C LYS A 419 -13.04 -23.26 -34.58
N SER A 420 -13.55 -24.09 -35.49
CA SER A 420 -14.09 -23.64 -36.79
C SER A 420 -15.37 -22.80 -36.67
N LYS A 421 -16.03 -22.84 -35.52
CA LYS A 421 -17.24 -22.06 -35.20
C LYS A 421 -16.93 -20.72 -34.51
N GLY A 422 -15.65 -20.29 -34.51
CA GLY A 422 -15.22 -19.02 -33.92
C GLY A 422 -14.91 -19.10 -32.42
N PHE A 423 -14.39 -20.24 -31.95
CA PHE A 423 -13.91 -20.44 -30.58
C PHE A 423 -12.38 -20.43 -30.51
N GLU A 424 -11.82 -19.90 -29.43
CA GLU A 424 -10.39 -19.90 -29.11
C GLU A 424 -10.14 -20.27 -27.65
N ILE A 425 -9.02 -20.95 -27.36
CA ILE A 425 -8.54 -21.13 -25.99
C ILE A 425 -7.25 -20.32 -25.80
N ILE A 426 -7.16 -19.63 -24.67
CA ILE A 426 -5.97 -18.94 -24.20
C ILE A 426 -5.61 -19.52 -22.85
N SER A 427 -4.54 -20.32 -22.79
CA SER A 427 -4.05 -20.82 -21.51
C SER A 427 -3.06 -19.85 -20.89
N LEU A 428 -3.27 -19.51 -19.62
CA LEU A 428 -2.42 -18.67 -18.80
C LEU A 428 -1.68 -19.54 -17.78
N SER A 429 -0.35 -19.57 -17.87
CA SER A 429 0.47 -20.36 -16.97
C SER A 429 0.63 -19.69 -15.60
N GLY A 430 0.44 -20.49 -14.53
CA GLY A 430 0.81 -20.22 -13.15
C GLY A 430 2.08 -20.96 -12.72
N ASP A 431 2.94 -21.36 -13.67
CA ASP A 431 4.24 -21.96 -13.38
C ASP A 431 5.20 -20.96 -12.76
N GLN A 432 6.14 -21.44 -11.94
CA GLN A 432 7.12 -20.61 -11.24
C GLN A 432 8.44 -20.47 -12.00
N MET A 433 8.61 -21.21 -13.11
CA MET A 433 9.84 -21.24 -13.88
C MET A 433 9.55 -21.49 -15.37
N ASP A 434 10.25 -20.75 -16.23
CA ASP A 434 10.15 -20.85 -17.70
C ASP A 434 10.43 -22.26 -18.22
N GLY A 435 11.45 -22.91 -17.69
CA GLY A 435 11.83 -24.26 -18.10
C GLY A 435 10.74 -25.30 -17.84
N SER A 436 10.04 -25.22 -16.70
CA SER A 436 8.96 -26.15 -16.35
C SER A 436 7.75 -25.98 -17.27
N TRP A 437 7.38 -24.72 -17.53
CA TRP A 437 6.28 -24.39 -18.44
C TRP A 437 6.57 -24.88 -19.86
N LYS A 438 7.74 -24.53 -20.43
CA LYS A 438 8.14 -24.94 -21.78
C LYS A 438 8.18 -26.46 -21.94
N LYS A 439 8.76 -27.18 -20.96
CA LYS A 439 8.76 -28.65 -20.96
C LYS A 439 7.35 -29.22 -20.98
N ALA A 440 6.43 -28.62 -20.23
CA ALA A 440 5.03 -29.05 -20.26
C ALA A 440 4.35 -28.74 -21.59
N LEU A 441 4.64 -27.61 -22.24
CA LEU A 441 4.13 -27.32 -23.59
C LEU A 441 4.58 -28.37 -24.60
N ASP A 442 5.85 -28.79 -24.56
CA ASP A 442 6.41 -29.82 -25.45
C ASP A 442 5.76 -31.19 -25.26
N ILE A 443 5.41 -31.53 -24.01
CA ILE A 443 4.75 -32.79 -23.66
C ILE A 443 3.26 -32.74 -24.05
N GLU A 444 2.57 -31.69 -23.63
CA GLU A 444 1.12 -31.59 -23.75
C GLU A 444 0.66 -31.24 -25.16
N LYS A 445 1.49 -30.56 -25.97
CA LYS A 445 1.20 -30.21 -27.38
C LYS A 445 -0.19 -29.60 -27.55
N MET A 446 -0.51 -28.61 -26.72
CA MET A 446 -1.79 -27.90 -26.77
C MET A 446 -1.85 -27.04 -28.04
N PRO A 447 -2.83 -27.24 -28.95
CA PRO A 447 -2.87 -26.59 -30.27
C PRO A 447 -3.42 -25.15 -30.26
N TRP A 448 -3.53 -24.52 -29.09
CA TRP A 448 -4.10 -23.19 -28.89
C TRP A 448 -3.09 -22.23 -28.25
N LEU A 449 -3.51 -21.00 -27.97
CA LEU A 449 -2.62 -19.93 -27.52
C LEU A 449 -2.12 -20.17 -26.09
N GLN A 450 -0.81 -20.07 -25.89
CA GLN A 450 -0.13 -20.28 -24.61
C GLN A 450 0.57 -19.00 -24.18
N LEU A 451 0.15 -18.45 -23.06
CA LEU A 451 0.62 -17.17 -22.53
C LEU A 451 1.19 -17.37 -21.13
N VAL A 452 2.18 -16.54 -20.81
CA VAL A 452 2.77 -16.43 -19.49
C VAL A 452 2.85 -14.96 -19.09
N ASP A 453 2.61 -14.72 -17.81
CA ASP A 453 2.82 -13.42 -17.17
C ASP A 453 4.26 -13.34 -16.63
N ASP A 454 4.42 -12.87 -15.41
CA ASP A 454 5.55 -13.11 -14.53
C ASP A 454 5.45 -14.50 -13.87
N PHE A 455 6.59 -15.16 -13.68
CA PHE A 455 6.66 -16.44 -12.94
C PHE A 455 6.46 -16.15 -11.44
N PRO A 456 5.29 -16.45 -10.84
CA PRO A 456 5.02 -16.07 -9.47
C PRO A 456 5.78 -16.95 -8.48
N GLY A 457 5.87 -16.48 -7.24
CA GLY A 457 6.38 -17.26 -6.12
C GLY A 457 5.50 -18.46 -5.77
N LYS A 458 6.04 -19.38 -4.97
CA LYS A 458 5.31 -20.58 -4.55
C LYS A 458 4.03 -20.23 -3.79
N PHE A 459 2.89 -20.76 -4.26
CA PHE A 459 1.55 -20.51 -3.72
C PHE A 459 1.00 -19.09 -3.91
N SER A 460 1.58 -18.29 -4.81
CA SER A 460 1.04 -16.98 -5.18
C SER A 460 0.47 -17.01 -6.60
N PRO A 461 -0.68 -16.38 -6.86
CA PRO A 461 -1.16 -16.18 -8.22
C PRO A 461 -0.25 -15.19 -8.97
N SER A 462 -0.19 -15.31 -10.30
CA SER A 462 0.43 -14.31 -11.17
C SER A 462 -0.34 -12.98 -11.12
N ARG A 463 0.20 -11.92 -11.71
CA ARG A 463 -0.50 -10.61 -11.75
C ARG A 463 -1.88 -10.72 -12.42
N VAL A 464 -1.99 -11.38 -13.57
CA VAL A 464 -3.30 -11.63 -14.21
C VAL A 464 -4.14 -12.64 -13.41
N GLY A 465 -3.55 -13.67 -12.80
CA GLY A 465 -4.28 -14.56 -11.88
C GLY A 465 -4.94 -13.79 -10.72
N SER A 466 -4.22 -12.83 -10.14
CA SER A 466 -4.71 -11.94 -9.08
C SER A 466 -5.81 -10.99 -9.58
N MET A 467 -5.64 -10.44 -10.78
CA MET A 467 -6.63 -9.58 -11.43
C MET A 467 -7.96 -10.31 -11.65
N TYR A 468 -7.89 -11.60 -11.97
CA TYR A 468 -9.04 -12.49 -12.12
C TYR A 468 -9.42 -13.24 -10.85
N GLU A 469 -8.88 -12.89 -9.67
CA GLU A 469 -9.25 -13.53 -8.39
C GLU A 469 -9.17 -15.08 -8.39
N VAL A 470 -8.22 -15.62 -9.16
CA VAL A 470 -7.96 -17.06 -9.30
C VAL A 470 -7.12 -17.53 -8.14
N ASN A 471 -7.75 -18.24 -7.20
CA ASN A 471 -7.12 -18.69 -5.96
C ASN A 471 -6.82 -20.20 -5.95
N PHE A 472 -7.24 -20.92 -6.99
CA PHE A 472 -6.97 -22.35 -7.19
C PHE A 472 -6.93 -22.66 -8.69
N LEU A 473 -6.36 -23.81 -9.04
CA LEU A 473 -6.26 -24.29 -10.42
C LEU A 473 -6.83 -25.71 -10.52
N PRO A 474 -7.45 -26.10 -11.65
CA PRO A 474 -7.73 -25.25 -12.81
C PRO A 474 -8.83 -24.22 -12.53
N PHE A 475 -8.84 -23.16 -13.33
CA PHE A 475 -9.90 -22.16 -13.31
C PHE A 475 -10.19 -21.67 -14.72
N TYR A 476 -11.47 -21.46 -15.04
CA TYR A 476 -11.93 -21.20 -16.39
C TYR A 476 -12.78 -19.93 -16.45
N VAL A 477 -12.50 -19.10 -17.47
CA VAL A 477 -13.32 -17.93 -17.79
C VAL A 477 -13.69 -17.97 -19.27
N LEU A 478 -14.97 -18.22 -19.56
CA LEU A 478 -15.48 -18.20 -20.93
C LEU A 478 -16.00 -16.80 -21.27
N LEU A 479 -15.61 -16.27 -22.42
CA LEU A 479 -15.99 -14.95 -22.91
C LEU A 479 -16.82 -15.04 -24.19
N ASP A 480 -17.72 -14.08 -24.38
CA ASP A 480 -18.40 -13.85 -25.65
C ASP A 480 -17.51 -13.11 -26.66
N LYS A 481 -18.04 -12.93 -27.89
CA LYS A 481 -17.33 -12.24 -28.99
C LYS A 481 -16.97 -10.78 -28.68
N THR A 482 -17.63 -10.15 -27.73
CA THR A 482 -17.36 -8.76 -27.29
C THR A 482 -16.39 -8.70 -26.10
N GLY A 483 -16.07 -9.85 -25.49
CA GLY A 483 -15.23 -9.97 -24.30
C GLY A 483 -15.98 -9.97 -22.97
N LYS A 484 -17.32 -10.08 -22.98
CA LYS A 484 -18.08 -10.24 -21.74
C LYS A 484 -17.98 -11.65 -21.22
N ILE A 485 -17.93 -11.79 -19.90
CA ILE A 485 -17.86 -13.06 -19.20
C ILE A 485 -19.19 -13.79 -19.34
N LEU A 486 -19.13 -15.06 -19.74
CA LEU A 486 -20.24 -15.99 -19.83
C LEU A 486 -20.19 -17.05 -18.73
N VAL A 487 -18.98 -17.49 -18.39
CA VAL A 487 -18.69 -18.45 -17.31
C VAL A 487 -17.47 -17.97 -16.55
N TYR A 488 -17.51 -18.10 -15.23
CA TYR A 488 -16.40 -17.84 -14.33
C TYR A 488 -16.41 -18.95 -13.26
N SER A 489 -15.65 -20.02 -13.49
CA SER A 489 -15.84 -21.27 -12.74
C SER A 489 -14.59 -22.13 -12.67
N GLY A 490 -14.48 -22.92 -11.59
CA GLY A 490 -13.50 -24.00 -11.46
C GLY A 490 -13.94 -25.31 -12.11
N ASN A 491 -15.14 -25.36 -12.70
CA ASN A 491 -15.75 -26.55 -13.26
C ASN A 491 -15.78 -26.47 -14.79
N GLU A 492 -15.01 -27.35 -15.43
CA GLU A 492 -14.90 -27.43 -16.89
C GLU A 492 -16.25 -27.74 -17.56
N LYS A 493 -17.13 -28.52 -16.91
CA LYS A 493 -18.43 -28.89 -17.49
C LYS A 493 -19.33 -27.68 -17.74
N GLU A 494 -19.26 -26.66 -16.89
CA GLU A 494 -20.06 -25.44 -17.07
C GLU A 494 -19.64 -24.66 -18.33
N VAL A 495 -18.36 -24.74 -18.71
CA VAL A 495 -17.85 -24.16 -19.95
C VAL A 495 -18.41 -24.91 -21.15
N GLU A 496 -18.36 -26.24 -21.13
CA GLU A 496 -18.84 -27.08 -22.22
C GLU A 496 -20.35 -26.94 -22.44
N ASP A 497 -21.15 -27.05 -21.37
CA ASP A 497 -22.60 -26.88 -21.43
C ASP A 497 -22.95 -25.49 -21.99
N LYS A 498 -22.19 -24.45 -21.61
CA LYS A 498 -22.38 -23.10 -22.14
C LYS A 498 -22.00 -23.00 -23.62
N LEU A 499 -20.87 -23.58 -24.04
CA LEU A 499 -20.46 -23.61 -25.45
C LEU A 499 -21.46 -24.36 -26.33
N GLU A 500 -21.98 -25.49 -25.87
CA GLU A 500 -23.02 -26.26 -26.56
C GLU A 500 -24.27 -25.40 -26.79
N SER A 501 -24.73 -24.66 -25.77
CA SER A 501 -25.88 -23.75 -25.91
C SER A 501 -25.67 -22.59 -26.90
N LEU A 502 -24.42 -22.25 -27.23
CA LEU A 502 -24.07 -21.12 -28.09
C LEU A 502 -23.69 -21.51 -29.51
N LEU A 503 -23.16 -22.73 -29.71
CA LEU A 503 -22.48 -23.14 -30.93
C LEU A 503 -22.99 -24.46 -31.52
N ASN A 504 -23.92 -25.17 -30.87
CA ASN A 504 -24.55 -26.37 -31.44
C ASN A 504 -25.91 -26.08 -32.07
#